data_AF-A0A969XTV8-F1
#
_entry.id   AF-A0A969XTV8-F1
#
_cell.length_a   1.000
_cell.length_b   1.000
_cell.length_c   1.000
_cell.angle_alpha   90.00
_cell.angle_beta   90.00
_cell.angle_gamma   90.00
#
_symmetry.space_group_name_H-M   'P 1'
#
loop_
_entity.id
_entity.type
_entity.pdbx_description
1 polymer ?
#
loop_
_entity_poly.entity_id
_entity_poly.type
_entity_poly.pdbx_seq_one_letter_code
_entity_poly.pdbx_strand_id
1 'polypeptide(L)' 'MADRFSNVMQFLGSYFHQDWLLEAGSADDVLEQYVGDESRSVRLQVAADIDELLGADDSVVSGL' A
#
# COMPACT_ATOMS: atom_id res chain seq x y z
N MET A 1 -4.73 21.10 0.22
CA MET A 1 -5.41 19.80 0.12
C MET A 1 -4.53 18.83 0.88
N ALA A 2 -4.84 18.52 2.14
CA ALA A 2 -4.15 17.40 2.78
C ALA A 2 -4.61 16.16 2.00
N ASP A 3 -3.67 15.53 1.30
CA ASP A 3 -4.00 14.52 0.32
C ASP A 3 -4.48 13.27 1.07
N ARG A 4 -5.78 13.01 0.97
CA ARG A 4 -6.50 11.96 1.74
C ARG A 4 -5.82 10.60 1.66
N PHE A 5 -5.07 10.35 0.58
CA PHE A 5 -4.36 9.10 0.33
C PHE A 5 -2.84 9.31 0.27
N SER A 6 -2.31 10.30 1.00
CA SER A 6 -0.87 10.62 1.05
C SER A 6 0.03 9.44 1.41
N ASN A 7 -0.43 8.51 2.26
CA ASN A 7 0.34 7.32 2.60
C ASN A 7 0.40 6.32 1.45
N VAL A 8 -0.72 6.12 0.74
CA VAL A 8 -0.77 5.27 -0.47
C VAL A 8 0.07 5.88 -1.59
N MET A 9 0.01 7.20 -1.77
CA MET A 9 0.86 7.88 -2.76
C MET A 9 2.35 7.74 -2.44
N GLN A 10 2.74 7.86 -1.17
CA GLN A 10 4.12 7.64 -0.76
C GLN A 10 4.53 6.18 -0.93
N PHE A 11 3.68 5.22 -0.56
CA PHE A 11 3.94 3.80 -0.77
C PHE A 11 4.18 3.48 -2.25
N LEU A 12 3.25 3.88 -3.13
CA LEU A 12 3.38 3.63 -4.57
C LEU A 12 4.52 4.43 -5.21
N GLY A 13 4.73 5.67 -4.76
CA GLY A 13 5.76 6.55 -5.31
C GLY A 13 7.18 6.20 -4.88
N SER A 14 7.37 5.68 -3.66
CA SER A 14 8.69 5.37 -3.10
C SER A 14 9.11 3.92 -3.34
N TYR A 15 8.18 2.96 -3.39
CA TYR A 15 8.48 1.53 -3.50
C TYR A 15 8.12 0.95 -4.88
N PHE A 16 7.05 1.46 -5.52
CA PHE A 16 6.62 1.02 -6.85
C PHE A 16 6.89 2.09 -7.93
N HIS A 17 8.03 2.79 -7.82
CA HIS A 17 8.49 3.76 -8.82
C HIS A 17 8.91 3.08 -10.13
N GLN A 18 9.07 3.84 -11.23
CA GLN A 18 9.26 3.30 -12.58
C GLN A 18 10.41 2.29 -12.73
N ASP A 19 11.43 2.37 -11.88
CA ASP A 19 12.62 1.52 -11.91
C ASP A 19 12.62 0.40 -10.86
N TRP A 20 11.50 0.18 -10.14
CA TRP A 20 11.45 -0.80 -9.05
C TRP A 20 11.87 -2.21 -9.48
N LEU A 21 11.60 -2.60 -10.74
CA LEU A 21 12.00 -3.89 -11.34
C LEU A 21 13.53 -4.05 -11.53
N LEU A 22 14.30 -2.97 -11.45
CA LEU A 22 15.76 -3.01 -11.48
C LEU A 22 16.36 -3.26 -10.08
N GLU A 23 15.61 -2.95 -9.04
CA GLU A 23 16.03 -3.00 -7.63
C GLU A 23 15.49 -4.23 -6.90
N ALA A 24 14.34 -4.75 -7.35
CA ALA A 24 13.67 -5.91 -6.78
C ALA A 24 13.38 -6.97 -7.86
N GLY A 25 13.46 -8.25 -7.47
CA GLY A 25 13.18 -9.37 -8.39
C GLY A 25 11.69 -9.63 -8.58
N SER A 26 10.86 -9.19 -7.64
CA SER A 26 9.41 -9.37 -7.66
C SER A 26 8.67 -8.27 -6.89
N ALA A 27 7.36 -8.16 -7.11
CA ALA A 27 6.52 -7.25 -6.32
C ALA A 27 6.48 -7.66 -4.83
N ASP A 28 6.59 -8.95 -4.53
CA ASP A 28 6.69 -9.44 -3.15
C ASP A 28 7.98 -8.94 -2.48
N ASP A 29 9.12 -8.92 -3.19
CA ASP A 29 10.38 -8.39 -2.66
C ASP A 29 10.26 -6.90 -2.29
N VAL A 30 9.51 -6.11 -3.09
CA VAL A 30 9.21 -4.70 -2.81
C VAL A 30 8.35 -4.57 -1.56
N LEU A 31 7.35 -5.45 -1.39
CA LEU A 31 6.49 -5.47 -0.20
C LEU A 31 7.28 -5.87 1.05
N GLU A 32 8.22 -6.82 0.94
CA GLU A 32 9.11 -7.20 2.04
C GLU A 32 10.00 -6.03 2.49
N GLN A 33 10.56 -5.28 1.53
CA GLN A 33 11.31 -4.04 1.81
C GLN A 33 10.45 -3.02 2.55
N TYR A 34 9.26 -2.73 2.02
CA TYR A 34 8.30 -1.83 2.67
C TYR A 34 7.93 -2.27 4.09
N VAL A 35 7.72 -3.58 4.30
CA VAL A 35 7.38 -4.14 5.61
C VAL A 35 8.53 -4.04 6.61
N GLY A 36 9.77 -4.14 6.12
CA GLY A 36 11.00 -4.00 6.91
C GLY A 36 11.30 -2.55 7.31
N ASP A 37 11.07 -1.61 6.41
CA ASP A 37 11.44 -0.21 6.59
C ASP A 37 10.38 0.59 7.36
N GLU A 38 9.09 0.31 7.13
CA GLU A 38 8.00 1.12 7.64
C GLU A 38 7.39 0.63 8.96
N SER A 39 7.03 1.60 9.80
CA SER A 39 6.37 1.31 11.07
C SER A 39 5.01 0.63 10.89
N ARG A 40 4.65 -0.25 11.83
CA ARG A 40 3.34 -0.94 11.82
C ARG A 40 2.17 0.02 11.67
N SER A 41 2.23 1.19 12.32
CA SER A 41 1.15 2.19 12.26
C SER A 41 0.96 2.75 10.85
N VAL A 42 2.06 3.05 10.15
CA VAL A 42 2.02 3.52 8.74
C VAL A 42 1.45 2.42 7.84
N ARG A 43 1.89 1.17 8.04
CA ARG A 43 1.40 0.03 7.26
C ARG A 43 -0.10 -0.21 7.42
N LEU A 44 -0.61 -0.08 8.64
CA LEU A 44 -2.06 -0.19 8.90
C LEU A 44 -2.84 0.95 8.24
N GLN A 45 -2.28 2.17 8.21
CA GLN A 45 -2.93 3.28 7.54
C GLN A 45 -2.96 3.11 6.02
N VAL A 46 -1.86 2.66 5.41
CA VAL A 46 -1.83 2.36 3.96
C VAL A 46 -2.83 1.27 3.60
N ALA A 47 -2.95 0.21 4.40
CA ALA A 47 -3.94 -0.83 4.17
C ALA A 47 -5.38 -0.28 4.22
N ALA A 48 -5.71 0.50 5.26
CA ALA A 48 -7.03 1.12 5.40
C ALA A 48 -7.34 2.08 4.24
N ASP A 49 -6.35 2.87 3.82
CA ASP A 49 -6.48 3.79 2.69
C ASP A 49 -6.70 3.02 1.37
N ILE A 50 -6.07 1.86 1.18
CA ILE A 50 -6.29 0.97 0.03
C ILE A 50 -7.68 0.34 0.06
N ASP A 51 -8.12 -0.17 1.21
CA ASP A 51 -9.46 -0.75 1.38
C ASP A 51 -10.55 0.28 1.03
N GLU A 52 -10.36 1.52 1.49
CA GLU A 52 -11.24 2.64 1.17
C GLU A 52 -11.25 2.95 -0.35
N LEU A 53 -10.09 2.97 -0.99
CA LEU A 53 -9.96 3.22 -2.44
C LEU A 53 -10.60 2.13 -3.30
N LEU A 54 -10.47 0.87 -2.88
CA LEU A 54 -11.07 -0.27 -3.57
C LEU A 54 -12.59 -0.29 -3.41
N GLY A 55 -13.16 0.62 -2.62
CA GLY A 55 -14.58 0.59 -2.31
C GLY A 55 -14.96 -0.73 -1.65
N ALA A 56 -14.04 -1.30 -0.87
CA ALA A 56 -14.34 -2.40 0.05
C ALA A 56 -15.22 -1.86 1.19
N ASP A 57 -16.41 -1.40 0.79
CA ASP A 57 -17.58 -1.43 1.63
C ASP A 57 -17.78 -2.90 1.99
N ASP A 58 -17.89 -3.17 3.28
CA ASP A 58 -18.09 -4.47 3.95
C ASP A 58 -19.35 -5.24 3.45
N SER A 59 -19.85 -4.99 2.26
CA SER A 59 -21.02 -5.64 1.65
C SER A 59 -20.68 -6.95 0.92
N VAL A 60 -19.41 -7.21 0.57
CA VAL A 60 -19.02 -8.42 -0.18
C VAL A 60 -18.53 -9.59 0.69
N VAL A 61 -18.13 -9.34 1.94
CA VAL A 61 -17.61 -10.41 2.83
C VAL A 61 -18.70 -11.03 3.72
N SER A 62 -19.84 -10.36 3.90
CA SER A 62 -21.00 -10.88 4.65
C SER A 62 -21.90 -11.83 3.84
N GLY A 63 -21.47 -12.27 2.64
CA GLY A 63 -22.25 -13.07 1.70
C GLY A 63 -21.81 -14.53 1.52
N LEU A 64 -20.84 -15.02 2.29
CA LEU A 64 -20.39 -16.43 2.31
C LEU A 64 -20.66 -17.08 3.67
#